data_AF-A0A7V3Y1G3-F1
#
_entry.id   AF-A0A7V3Y1G3-F1
#
_cell.length_a   1.000
_cell.length_b   1.000
_cell.length_c   1.000
_cell.angle_alpha   90.00
_cell.angle_beta   90.00
_cell.angle_gamma   90.00
#
_symmetry.space_group_name_H-M   'P 1'
#
loop_
_entity.id
_entity.type
_entity.pdbx_description
1 polymer ?
#
loop_
_entity_poly.entity_id
_entity_poly.type
_entity_poly.pdbx_seq_one_letter_code
_entity_poly.pdbx_strand_id
1 'polypeptide(L)'
;MTFEEASQSYEEWLSHHTVLLKDDLVLKHKLFSDNSFIFFRATFYRWVQLWKEFCPELNAMPVVLAVGDLHLENFGTWRDIEGRLIWGINDFDEAYPLPFTNDLLRLCVSAYLAIDEHGLKISYKDTCTAIVKGYYDGLTKGGKPFVLEEENFFLRKIAVRKLKEPSKFWDKLEELDDISKIISKNIIKDILYSLPKGVVEYRISHRVSGLGSLGHQRYVVMGHWHGGYVGREAKAIIPSACAWANGKKTVKHVYYAEIVEKAVRCPDPYLQLKGNWLLRRKSPSCSRVELADFPKKRDEKKLLYAMGFETANIHLGSSLPQIKKVIAVLNELPMDFLHPYAIKMLKQVKKDWKASMKE
;
A
#
# COMPACT_ATOMS: atom_id res chain seq x y z
N MET A 1 -12.09 20.20 -12.40
CA MET A 1 -12.45 18.80 -12.67
C MET A 1 -13.15 18.22 -11.46
N THR A 2 -14.40 17.80 -11.62
CA THR A 2 -15.19 17.11 -10.58
C THR A 2 -14.59 15.73 -10.28
N PHE A 3 -15.15 15.02 -9.30
CA PHE A 3 -14.70 13.66 -8.99
C PHE A 3 -15.02 12.70 -10.15
N GLU A 4 -16.21 12.85 -10.75
CA GLU A 4 -16.71 12.03 -11.85
C GLU A 4 -15.81 12.18 -13.09
N GLU A 5 -15.56 13.43 -13.49
CA GLU A 5 -14.68 13.75 -14.62
C GLU A 5 -13.27 13.20 -14.42
N ALA A 6 -12.74 13.28 -13.19
CA ALA A 6 -11.43 12.74 -12.85
C ALA A 6 -11.39 11.22 -12.92
N SER A 7 -12.44 10.55 -12.44
CA SER A 7 -12.55 9.09 -12.44
C SER A 7 -12.64 8.55 -13.86
N GLN A 8 -13.52 9.13 -14.68
CA GLN A 8 -13.66 8.76 -16.09
C GLN A 8 -12.35 8.98 -16.86
N SER A 9 -11.71 10.14 -16.67
CA SER A 9 -10.44 10.45 -17.33
C SER A 9 -9.30 9.51 -16.91
N TYR A 10 -9.23 9.15 -15.63
CA TYR A 10 -8.21 8.22 -15.13
C TYR A 10 -8.45 6.79 -15.64
N GLU A 11 -9.69 6.31 -15.64
CA GLU A 11 -10.02 4.96 -16.10
C GLU A 11 -9.86 4.79 -17.61
N GLU A 12 -10.23 5.81 -18.38
CA GLU A 12 -9.93 5.86 -19.81
C GLU A 12 -8.42 5.75 -20.05
N TRP A 13 -7.62 6.56 -19.34
CA TRP A 13 -6.16 6.48 -19.44
C TRP A 13 -5.61 5.10 -19.02
N LEU A 14 -6.16 4.53 -17.95
CA LEU A 14 -5.72 3.25 -17.41
C LEU A 14 -6.02 2.09 -18.39
N SER A 15 -7.14 2.17 -19.12
CA SER A 15 -7.52 1.17 -20.12
C SER A 15 -6.50 1.02 -21.27
N HIS A 16 -5.68 2.05 -21.51
CA HIS A 16 -4.59 2.01 -22.48
C HIS A 16 -3.32 1.31 -21.95
N HIS A 17 -3.24 1.05 -20.65
CA HIS A 17 -2.05 0.51 -19.98
C HIS A 17 -2.26 -0.90 -19.41
N THR A 18 -3.51 -1.30 -19.17
CA THR A 18 -3.86 -2.66 -18.72
C THR A 18 -5.24 -3.07 -19.22
N VAL A 19 -5.49 -4.37 -19.28
CA VAL A 19 -6.85 -4.89 -19.43
C VAL A 19 -7.62 -4.62 -18.15
N LEU A 20 -8.76 -3.94 -18.28
CA LEU A 20 -9.66 -3.64 -17.18
C LEU A 20 -10.84 -4.61 -17.15
N LEU A 21 -11.07 -5.21 -15.98
CA LEU A 21 -12.22 -6.06 -15.69
C LEU A 21 -13.40 -5.18 -15.30
N LYS A 22 -14.38 -5.05 -16.20
CA LYS A 22 -15.49 -4.11 -16.05
C LYS A 22 -16.34 -4.37 -14.81
N ASP A 23 -16.63 -5.64 -14.50
CA ASP A 23 -17.46 -6.00 -13.34
C ASP A 23 -16.77 -5.60 -12.02
N ASP A 24 -15.45 -5.78 -11.94
CA ASP A 24 -14.66 -5.37 -10.78
C ASP A 24 -14.57 -3.84 -10.66
N LEU A 25 -14.54 -3.09 -11.77
CA LEU A 25 -14.63 -1.63 -11.74
C LEU A 25 -16.01 -1.15 -11.27
N VAL A 26 -17.10 -1.75 -11.74
CA VAL A 26 -18.43 -1.43 -11.23
C VAL A 26 -18.52 -1.70 -9.73
N LEU A 27 -17.97 -2.83 -9.27
CA LEU A 27 -17.87 -3.14 -7.85
C LEU A 27 -16.99 -2.10 -7.11
N LYS A 28 -15.90 -1.65 -7.73
CA LYS A 28 -14.99 -0.61 -7.22
C LYS A 28 -15.78 0.65 -6.83
N HIS A 29 -16.59 1.20 -7.74
CA HIS A 29 -17.40 2.39 -7.47
C HIS A 29 -18.43 2.16 -6.36
N LYS A 30 -19.06 0.98 -6.33
CA LYS A 30 -20.04 0.63 -5.29
C LYS A 30 -19.43 0.57 -3.89
N LEU A 31 -18.18 0.08 -3.77
CA LEU A 31 -17.56 -0.13 -2.46
C LEU A 31 -16.97 1.14 -1.83
N PHE A 32 -16.75 2.22 -2.60
CA PHE A 32 -16.05 3.39 -2.06
C PHE A 32 -16.97 4.44 -1.45
N SER A 33 -18.27 4.30 -1.68
CA SER A 33 -19.29 5.06 -0.96
C SER A 33 -19.43 4.61 0.50
N ASP A 34 -19.01 3.38 0.84
CA ASP A 34 -19.19 2.78 2.17
C ASP A 34 -18.59 3.61 3.31
N ASN A 35 -17.33 4.06 3.18
CA ASN A 35 -16.71 4.98 4.14
C ASN A 35 -15.57 5.79 3.52
N SER A 36 -15.21 6.90 4.18
CA SER A 36 -14.26 7.86 3.65
C SER A 36 -12.80 7.36 3.69
N PHE A 37 -12.47 6.42 4.60
CA PHE A 37 -11.17 5.74 4.60
C PHE A 37 -10.98 4.85 3.36
N ILE A 38 -12.00 4.09 2.99
CA ILE A 38 -12.00 3.25 1.79
C ILE A 38 -11.86 4.12 0.55
N PHE A 39 -12.68 5.17 0.44
CA PHE A 39 -12.60 6.14 -0.64
C PHE A 39 -11.18 6.68 -0.80
N PHE A 40 -10.59 7.18 0.29
CA PHE A 40 -9.25 7.77 0.32
C PHE A 40 -8.16 6.82 -0.22
N ARG A 41 -8.21 5.55 0.22
CA ARG A 41 -7.26 4.53 -0.25
C ARG A 41 -7.42 4.28 -1.73
N ALA A 42 -8.65 4.22 -2.21
CA ALA A 42 -8.92 3.64 -3.51
C ALA A 42 -8.98 4.67 -4.66
N THR A 43 -8.86 5.95 -4.32
CA THR A 43 -8.87 7.09 -5.23
C THR A 43 -7.53 7.85 -5.22
N PHE A 44 -6.40 7.12 -5.21
CA PHE A 44 -5.07 7.76 -5.22
C PHE A 44 -4.87 8.71 -6.41
N TYR A 45 -5.41 8.38 -7.59
CA TYR A 45 -5.44 9.29 -8.76
C TYR A 45 -6.04 10.66 -8.39
N ARG A 46 -7.12 10.67 -7.60
CA ARG A 46 -7.76 11.90 -7.16
C ARG A 46 -6.91 12.65 -6.15
N TRP A 47 -6.25 11.93 -5.23
CA TRP A 47 -5.28 12.52 -4.31
C TRP A 47 -4.19 13.28 -5.05
N VAL A 48 -3.54 12.67 -6.06
CA VAL A 48 -2.40 13.26 -6.75
C VAL A 48 -2.74 14.53 -7.54
N GLN A 49 -4.01 14.71 -7.92
CA GLN A 49 -4.52 15.98 -8.45
C GLN A 49 -4.65 17.03 -7.36
N LEU A 50 -5.35 16.69 -6.27
CA LEU A 50 -5.75 17.66 -5.26
C LEU A 50 -4.59 18.12 -4.38
N TRP A 51 -3.72 17.23 -3.91
CA TRP A 51 -2.72 17.64 -2.92
C TRP A 51 -1.72 18.66 -3.49
N LYS A 52 -1.44 18.61 -4.80
CA LYS A 52 -0.61 19.60 -5.50
C LYS A 52 -1.26 20.98 -5.50
N GLU A 53 -2.57 21.05 -5.64
CA GLU A 53 -3.36 22.29 -5.64
C GLU A 53 -3.50 22.86 -4.23
N PHE A 54 -3.81 22.01 -3.24
CA PHE A 54 -4.15 22.45 -1.89
C PHE A 54 -2.93 22.61 -0.95
N CYS A 55 -1.82 21.96 -1.28
CA CYS A 55 -0.57 21.96 -0.51
C CYS A 55 0.67 22.25 -1.40
N PRO A 56 0.68 23.34 -2.18
CA PRO A 56 1.78 23.64 -3.11
C PRO A 56 3.13 23.77 -2.41
N GLU A 57 3.16 24.25 -1.16
CA GLU A 57 4.37 24.39 -0.35
C GLU A 57 4.98 23.02 -0.01
N LEU A 58 4.14 22.04 0.31
CA LEU A 58 4.61 20.66 0.54
C LEU A 58 5.03 19.99 -0.77
N ASN A 59 4.38 20.32 -1.88
CA ASN A 59 4.72 19.80 -3.21
C ASN A 59 6.06 20.35 -3.76
N ALA A 60 6.56 21.46 -3.21
CA ALA A 60 7.86 22.03 -3.54
C ALA A 60 9.03 21.39 -2.75
N MET A 61 8.75 20.48 -1.82
CA MET A 61 9.76 19.86 -0.94
C MET A 61 10.64 18.84 -1.68
N PRO A 62 11.80 18.46 -1.11
CA PRO A 62 12.72 17.52 -1.74
C PRO A 62 12.07 16.21 -2.17
N VAL A 63 12.36 15.81 -3.41
CA VAL A 63 11.85 14.59 -4.04
C VAL A 63 12.68 13.38 -3.64
N VAL A 64 11.97 12.30 -3.29
CA VAL A 64 12.47 10.96 -2.99
C VAL A 64 11.76 9.94 -3.87
N LEU A 65 12.27 8.71 -3.92
CA LEU A 65 11.49 7.59 -4.43
C LEU A 65 10.47 7.19 -3.35
N ALA A 66 9.22 7.64 -3.54
CA ALA A 66 8.14 7.49 -2.56
C ALA A 66 7.23 6.31 -2.89
N VAL A 67 6.50 5.81 -1.89
CA VAL A 67 5.47 4.77 -2.03
C VAL A 67 4.29 5.28 -2.85
N GLY A 68 3.94 6.57 -2.70
CA GLY A 68 2.86 7.20 -3.43
C GLY A 68 1.54 7.10 -2.68
N ASP A 69 0.94 5.91 -2.58
CA ASP A 69 -0.42 5.72 -2.06
C ASP A 69 -0.52 5.44 -0.55
N LEU A 70 0.56 5.69 0.20
CA LEU A 70 0.74 5.27 1.60
C LEU A 70 -0.45 5.59 2.53
N HIS A 71 -0.93 4.58 3.25
CA HIS A 71 -2.02 4.63 4.21
C HIS A 71 -1.87 3.54 5.29
N LEU A 72 -2.66 3.60 6.37
CA LEU A 72 -2.53 2.71 7.53
C LEU A 72 -2.58 1.20 7.19
N GLU A 73 -3.34 0.81 6.17
CA GLU A 73 -3.45 -0.60 5.74
C GLU A 73 -2.43 -1.02 4.66
N ASN A 74 -1.42 -0.20 4.32
CA ASN A 74 -0.28 -0.64 3.50
C ASN A 74 0.77 -1.39 4.31
N PHE A 75 0.69 -1.31 5.64
CA PHE A 75 1.59 -2.00 6.54
C PHE A 75 1.10 -3.41 6.79
N GLY A 76 2.00 -4.37 6.72
CA GLY A 76 1.67 -5.76 6.91
C GLY A 76 2.88 -6.60 7.25
N THR A 77 2.72 -7.91 7.13
CA THR A 77 3.74 -8.88 7.48
C THR A 77 4.09 -9.79 6.32
N TRP A 78 5.30 -10.34 6.36
CA TRP A 78 5.78 -11.43 5.52
C TRP A 78 6.83 -12.24 6.27
N ARG A 79 7.24 -13.39 5.73
CA ARG A 79 8.42 -14.12 6.21
C ARG A 79 9.57 -13.96 5.23
N ASP A 80 10.75 -13.60 5.72
CA ASP A 80 11.96 -13.52 4.92
C ASP A 80 12.49 -14.92 4.53
N ILE A 81 13.68 -14.97 3.90
CA ILE A 81 14.28 -16.22 3.43
C ILE A 81 14.65 -17.20 4.56
N GLU A 82 14.97 -16.67 5.75
CA GLU A 82 15.25 -17.45 6.95
C GLU A 82 13.96 -17.82 7.72
N GLY A 83 12.81 -17.38 7.21
CA GLY A 83 11.50 -17.65 7.81
C GLY A 83 11.13 -16.70 8.94
N ARG A 84 11.90 -15.66 9.24
CA ARG A 84 11.61 -14.69 10.32
C ARG A 84 10.40 -13.84 9.94
N LEU A 85 9.50 -13.59 10.90
CA LEU A 85 8.37 -12.70 10.68
C LEU A 85 8.82 -11.23 10.64
N ILE A 86 8.56 -10.56 9.51
CA ILE A 86 8.90 -9.16 9.27
C ILE A 86 7.63 -8.33 9.25
N TRP A 87 7.73 -7.06 9.63
CA TRP A 87 6.69 -6.05 9.46
C TRP A 87 7.21 -4.89 8.60
N GLY A 88 6.35 -4.29 7.79
CA GLY A 88 6.71 -3.14 6.98
C GLY A 88 5.70 -2.84 5.88
N ILE A 89 6.09 -2.02 4.92
CA ILE A 89 5.23 -1.63 3.78
C ILE A 89 5.20 -2.75 2.73
N ASN A 90 3.99 -3.14 2.33
CA ASN A 90 3.70 -4.32 1.51
C ASN A 90 3.16 -4.03 0.10
N ASP A 91 2.89 -2.77 -0.24
CA ASP A 91 2.36 -2.39 -1.54
C ASP A 91 3.11 -1.17 -2.08
N PHE A 92 3.47 -1.23 -3.37
CA PHE A 92 4.30 -0.23 -4.07
C PHE A 92 3.78 0.02 -5.50
N ASP A 93 2.51 -0.30 -5.76
CA ASP A 93 1.88 -0.09 -7.07
C ASP A 93 2.03 1.35 -7.57
N GLU A 94 1.95 2.30 -6.64
CA GLU A 94 1.95 3.74 -6.90
C GLU A 94 3.31 4.39 -6.67
N ALA A 95 4.38 3.59 -6.58
CA ALA A 95 5.73 4.09 -6.36
C ALA A 95 6.15 5.08 -7.46
N TYR A 96 6.60 6.25 -7.05
CA TYR A 96 6.92 7.35 -7.96
C TYR A 96 7.87 8.37 -7.32
N PRO A 97 8.70 9.09 -8.11
CA PRO A 97 9.43 10.26 -7.62
C PRO A 97 8.48 11.36 -7.16
N LEU A 98 8.34 11.53 -5.85
CA LEU A 98 7.45 12.52 -5.22
C LEU A 98 8.17 13.24 -4.08
N PRO A 99 7.74 14.47 -3.72
CA PRO A 99 8.17 15.11 -2.49
C PRO A 99 7.93 14.18 -1.30
N PHE A 100 8.91 14.06 -0.39
CA PHE A 100 8.82 13.13 0.75
C PHE A 100 7.58 13.36 1.62
N THR A 101 7.07 14.59 1.59
CA THR A 101 5.86 15.03 2.28
C THR A 101 4.59 14.37 1.76
N ASN A 102 4.54 13.86 0.52
CA ASN A 102 3.35 13.16 0.00
C ASN A 102 2.98 11.98 0.89
N ASP A 103 3.92 11.06 1.12
CA ASP A 103 3.67 9.83 1.88
C ASP A 103 3.36 10.14 3.34
N LEU A 104 4.09 11.07 3.95
CA LEU A 104 3.84 11.47 5.34
C LEU A 104 2.48 12.15 5.51
N LEU A 105 2.12 13.04 4.59
CA LEU A 105 0.83 13.74 4.62
C LEU A 105 -0.31 12.76 4.41
N ARG A 106 -0.21 11.85 3.43
CA ARG A 106 -1.21 10.80 3.20
C ARG A 106 -1.36 9.90 4.42
N LEU A 107 -0.27 9.48 5.04
CA LEU A 107 -0.30 8.65 6.24
C LEU A 107 -0.99 9.37 7.40
N CYS A 108 -0.75 10.68 7.57
CA CYS A 108 -1.46 11.50 8.56
C CYS A 108 -2.97 11.57 8.28
N VAL A 109 -3.36 11.86 7.03
CA VAL A 109 -4.78 11.92 6.62
C VAL A 109 -5.46 10.56 6.80
N SER A 110 -4.78 9.46 6.43
CA SER A 110 -5.25 8.10 6.65
C SER A 110 -5.52 7.83 8.14
N ALA A 111 -4.63 8.26 9.02
CA ALA A 111 -4.80 8.13 10.45
C ALA A 111 -5.94 9.01 11.00
N TYR A 112 -6.19 10.19 10.43
CA TYR A 112 -7.30 11.05 10.84
C TYR A 112 -8.64 10.44 10.48
N LEU A 113 -8.76 9.88 9.27
CA LEU A 113 -9.93 9.12 8.84
C LEU A 113 -10.18 7.94 9.79
N ALA A 114 -9.13 7.21 10.17
CA ALA A 114 -9.24 6.11 11.13
C ALA A 114 -9.62 6.56 12.55
N ILE A 115 -9.16 7.72 13.01
CA ILE A 115 -9.59 8.31 14.29
C ILE A 115 -11.09 8.59 14.25
N ASP A 116 -11.58 9.20 13.18
CA ASP A 116 -12.99 9.58 13.05
C ASP A 116 -13.93 8.38 12.91
N GLU A 117 -13.53 7.37 12.15
CA GLU A 117 -14.41 6.24 11.80
C GLU A 117 -14.25 5.04 12.75
N HIS A 118 -13.07 4.84 13.32
CA HIS A 118 -12.75 3.66 14.14
C HIS A 118 -12.39 3.98 15.60
N GLY A 119 -12.41 5.27 15.98
CA GLY A 119 -12.27 5.69 17.38
C GLY A 119 -10.90 5.46 17.98
N LEU A 120 -9.82 5.57 17.18
CA LEU A 120 -8.44 5.58 17.69
C LEU A 120 -8.27 6.68 18.75
N LYS A 121 -7.68 6.35 19.91
CA LYS A 121 -7.62 7.27 21.06
C LYS A 121 -6.34 8.10 21.06
N ILE A 122 -6.13 8.88 20.01
CA ILE A 122 -4.99 9.79 19.86
C ILE A 122 -5.43 11.09 19.18
N SER A 123 -4.87 12.22 19.59
CA SER A 123 -5.18 13.50 18.94
C SER A 123 -4.57 13.56 17.54
N TYR A 124 -5.20 14.30 16.63
CA TYR A 124 -4.64 14.57 15.31
C TYR A 124 -3.21 15.13 15.33
N LYS A 125 -2.94 16.05 16.27
CA LYS A 125 -1.63 16.68 16.42
C LYS A 125 -0.56 15.67 16.88
N ASP A 126 -0.89 14.82 17.86
CA ASP A 126 0.00 13.76 18.34
C ASP A 126 0.26 12.71 17.26
N THR A 127 -0.74 12.41 16.42
CA THR A 127 -0.60 11.51 15.27
C THR A 127 0.44 12.02 14.29
N CYS A 128 0.34 13.29 13.86
CA CYS A 128 1.35 13.90 12.97
C CYS A 128 2.73 13.87 13.62
N THR A 129 2.80 14.30 14.88
CA THR A 129 4.05 14.34 15.64
C THR A 129 4.72 12.97 15.70
N ALA A 130 3.95 11.90 15.96
CA ALA A 130 4.46 10.54 16.06
C ALA A 130 5.02 10.05 14.71
N ILE A 131 4.26 10.24 13.62
CA ILE A 131 4.68 9.84 12.27
C ILE A 131 5.96 10.58 11.86
N VAL A 132 5.96 11.91 11.97
CA VAL A 132 7.11 12.74 11.55
C VAL A 132 8.33 12.43 12.42
N LYS A 133 8.16 12.23 13.73
CA LYS A 133 9.26 11.85 14.63
C LYS A 133 9.84 10.49 14.27
N GLY A 134 9.00 9.50 13.95
CA GLY A 134 9.44 8.18 13.48
C GLY A 134 10.24 8.28 12.20
N TYR A 135 9.74 9.07 11.24
CA TYR A 135 10.41 9.31 9.97
C TYR A 135 11.77 9.98 10.15
N TYR A 136 11.82 11.06 10.93
CA TYR A 136 13.05 11.77 11.25
C TYR A 136 14.10 10.85 11.89
N ASP A 137 13.69 10.05 12.88
CA ASP A 137 14.59 9.11 13.56
C ASP A 137 15.08 8.01 12.62
N GLY A 138 14.22 7.50 11.74
CA GLY A 138 14.60 6.50 10.74
C GLY A 138 15.66 7.04 9.79
N LEU A 139 15.46 8.25 9.26
CA LEU A 139 16.45 8.88 8.37
C LEU A 139 17.79 9.13 9.06
N THR A 140 17.76 9.72 10.27
CA THR A 140 18.98 10.11 10.99
C THR A 140 19.77 8.93 11.55
N LYS A 141 19.11 7.79 11.80
CA LYS A 141 19.74 6.55 12.23
C LYS A 141 20.17 5.64 11.08
N GLY A 142 19.87 6.00 9.83
CA GLY A 142 20.18 5.18 8.65
C GLY A 142 19.25 3.98 8.44
N GLY A 143 18.09 3.97 9.09
CA GLY A 143 17.09 2.90 8.97
C GLY A 143 17.42 1.63 9.75
N LYS A 144 16.41 0.79 9.92
CA LYS A 144 16.48 -0.54 10.56
C LYS A 144 15.22 -1.33 10.20
N PRO A 145 15.32 -2.50 9.54
CA PRO A 145 14.15 -3.34 9.26
C PRO A 145 13.46 -3.81 10.54
N PHE A 146 12.13 -3.94 10.50
CA PHE A 146 11.34 -4.44 11.63
C PHE A 146 11.21 -5.96 11.63
N VAL A 147 12.21 -6.64 12.19
CA VAL A 147 12.12 -8.08 12.52
C VAL A 147 11.29 -8.25 13.79
N LEU A 148 10.15 -8.93 13.69
CA LEU A 148 9.18 -9.03 14.79
C LEU A 148 9.55 -10.05 15.86
N GLU A 149 10.43 -10.99 15.55
CA GLU A 149 10.85 -12.04 16.48
C GLU A 149 11.91 -11.56 17.50
N GLU A 150 12.31 -10.28 17.42
CA GLU A 150 13.34 -9.64 18.25
C GLU A 150 12.76 -8.48 19.10
N GLU A 151 13.34 -7.27 18.99
CA GLU A 151 13.05 -6.08 19.82
C GLU A 151 11.64 -5.46 19.63
N ASN A 152 10.84 -5.99 18.71
CA ASN A 152 9.57 -5.41 18.26
C ASN A 152 8.33 -6.07 18.87
N PHE A 153 8.37 -6.36 20.19
CA PHE A 153 7.33 -7.14 20.88
C PHE A 153 5.90 -6.61 20.70
N PHE A 154 5.70 -5.30 20.69
CA PHE A 154 4.36 -4.72 20.55
C PHE A 154 3.78 -4.96 19.13
N LEU A 155 4.60 -4.76 18.08
CA LEU A 155 4.20 -5.03 16.70
C LEU A 155 3.97 -6.52 16.49
N ARG A 156 4.80 -7.38 17.10
CA ARG A 156 4.60 -8.83 17.11
C ARG A 156 3.25 -9.19 17.69
N LYS A 157 2.82 -8.58 18.79
CA LYS A 157 1.50 -8.85 19.40
C LYS A 157 0.35 -8.49 18.46
N ILE A 158 0.46 -7.38 17.73
CA ILE A 158 -0.52 -6.95 16.72
C ILE A 158 -0.55 -7.96 15.56
N ALA A 159 0.63 -8.28 14.99
CA ALA A 159 0.76 -9.22 13.88
C ALA A 159 0.27 -10.63 14.21
N VAL A 160 0.69 -11.20 15.35
CA VAL A 160 0.33 -12.56 15.76
C VAL A 160 -1.16 -12.71 16.06
N ARG A 161 -1.83 -11.65 16.55
CA ARG A 161 -3.29 -11.68 16.74
C ARG A 161 -4.04 -12.01 15.45
N LYS A 162 -3.54 -11.55 14.30
CA LYS A 162 -4.11 -11.85 12.99
C LYS A 162 -3.82 -13.28 12.52
N LEU A 163 -2.71 -13.86 12.96
CA LEU A 163 -2.33 -15.25 12.68
C LEU A 163 -3.11 -16.28 13.52
N LYS A 164 -4.08 -15.86 14.35
CA LYS A 164 -4.82 -16.77 15.22
C LYS A 164 -5.82 -17.67 14.49
N GLU A 165 -6.23 -17.32 13.28
CA GLU A 165 -7.21 -18.09 12.49
C GLU A 165 -6.69 -18.37 11.06
N PRO A 166 -5.62 -19.17 10.91
CA PRO A 166 -5.02 -19.43 9.61
C PRO A 166 -5.95 -20.24 8.69
N SER A 167 -6.91 -21.00 9.23
CA SER A 167 -7.93 -21.71 8.43
C SER A 167 -8.81 -20.74 7.66
N LYS A 168 -9.36 -19.70 8.31
CA LYS A 168 -10.20 -18.66 7.68
C LYS A 168 -9.50 -17.95 6.52
N PHE A 169 -8.17 -17.91 6.49
CA PHE A 169 -7.44 -17.39 5.36
C PHE A 169 -7.57 -18.30 4.13
N TRP A 170 -7.45 -19.61 4.32
CA TRP A 170 -7.57 -20.61 3.26
C TRP A 170 -9.03 -20.79 2.83
N ASP A 171 -9.98 -20.82 3.77
CA ASP A 171 -11.42 -20.91 3.46
C ASP A 171 -11.83 -19.83 2.45
N LYS A 172 -11.38 -18.58 2.67
CA LYS A 172 -11.60 -17.44 1.75
C LYS A 172 -10.99 -17.62 0.35
N LEU A 173 -9.93 -18.40 0.21
CA LEU A 173 -9.33 -18.71 -1.09
C LEU A 173 -10.03 -19.90 -1.76
N GLU A 174 -10.55 -20.84 -0.98
CA GLU A 174 -11.33 -21.98 -1.47
C GLU A 174 -12.69 -21.57 -2.04
N GLU A 175 -13.31 -20.56 -1.43
CA GLU A 175 -14.57 -19.95 -1.87
C GLU A 175 -14.46 -19.21 -3.20
N LEU A 176 -13.26 -18.99 -3.74
CA LEU A 176 -13.09 -18.33 -5.03
C LEU A 176 -13.51 -19.26 -6.18
N ASP A 177 -14.25 -18.69 -7.14
CA ASP A 177 -14.61 -19.39 -8.36
C ASP A 177 -13.39 -19.63 -9.25
N ASP A 178 -13.32 -20.84 -9.83
CA ASP A 178 -12.29 -21.19 -10.79
C ASP A 178 -12.50 -20.45 -12.11
N ILE A 179 -11.40 -19.97 -12.71
CA ILE A 179 -11.49 -19.29 -14.00
C ILE A 179 -11.67 -20.32 -15.13
N SER A 180 -12.74 -20.17 -15.89
CA SER A 180 -13.01 -21.01 -17.07
C SER A 180 -12.20 -20.56 -18.31
N LYS A 181 -11.70 -19.32 -18.32
CA LYS A 181 -10.91 -18.75 -19.43
C LYS A 181 -9.59 -18.18 -18.91
N ILE A 182 -8.48 -18.83 -19.26
CA ILE A 182 -7.12 -18.31 -19.01
C ILE A 182 -6.82 -17.23 -20.04
N ILE A 183 -6.76 -15.97 -19.59
CA ILE A 183 -6.56 -14.81 -20.48
C ILE A 183 -5.09 -14.66 -20.90
N SER A 184 -4.14 -15.03 -20.03
CA SER A 184 -2.71 -14.98 -20.35
C SER A 184 -2.02 -16.29 -19.95
N LYS A 185 -1.73 -17.14 -20.95
CA LYS A 185 -1.08 -18.46 -20.70
C LYS A 185 0.33 -18.31 -20.12
N ASN A 186 1.05 -17.26 -20.48
CA ASN A 186 2.41 -17.02 -20.02
C ASN A 186 2.46 -16.71 -18.52
N ILE A 187 1.56 -15.86 -18.01
CA ILE A 187 1.56 -15.56 -16.58
C ILE A 187 1.14 -16.77 -15.75
N ILE A 188 0.19 -17.59 -16.21
CA ILE A 188 -0.16 -18.82 -15.51
C ILE A 188 1.05 -19.75 -15.42
N LYS A 189 1.79 -19.94 -16.52
CA LYS A 189 3.04 -20.72 -16.53
C LYS A 189 4.04 -20.16 -15.51
N ASP A 190 4.21 -18.84 -15.44
CA ASP A 190 5.10 -18.19 -14.48
C ASP A 190 4.67 -18.36 -13.02
N ILE A 191 3.37 -18.28 -12.72
CA ILE A 191 2.84 -18.55 -11.38
C ILE A 191 3.07 -20.01 -11.00
N LEU A 192 2.79 -20.95 -11.91
CA LEU A 192 2.97 -22.38 -11.67
C LEU A 192 4.43 -22.73 -11.40
N TYR A 193 5.39 -22.14 -12.12
CA TYR A 193 6.82 -22.32 -11.83
C TYR A 193 7.25 -21.77 -10.47
N SER A 194 6.50 -20.82 -9.90
CA SER A 194 6.80 -20.28 -8.57
C SER A 194 6.30 -21.18 -7.43
N LEU A 195 5.51 -22.23 -7.73
CA LEU A 195 5.10 -23.22 -6.75
C LEU A 195 6.26 -24.16 -6.38
N PRO A 196 6.24 -24.76 -5.17
CA PRO A 196 7.18 -25.82 -4.83
C PRO A 196 7.14 -26.98 -5.83
N LYS A 197 8.30 -27.62 -6.06
CA LYS A 197 8.36 -28.84 -6.87
C LYS A 197 7.51 -29.93 -6.20
N GLY A 198 6.65 -30.59 -6.99
CA GLY A 198 5.75 -31.64 -6.52
C GLY A 198 4.30 -31.22 -6.30
N VAL A 199 3.95 -29.94 -6.48
CA VAL A 199 2.53 -29.53 -6.57
C VAL A 199 1.99 -29.97 -7.94
N VAL A 200 1.15 -31.00 -7.95
CA VAL A 200 0.58 -31.59 -9.18
C VAL A 200 -0.89 -31.21 -9.38
N GLU A 201 -1.64 -31.01 -8.30
CA GLU A 201 -3.03 -30.57 -8.32
C GLU A 201 -3.12 -29.13 -7.83
N TYR A 202 -3.75 -28.28 -8.63
CA TYR A 202 -3.95 -26.88 -8.31
C TYR A 202 -5.24 -26.33 -8.94
N ARG A 203 -5.80 -25.32 -8.30
CA ARG A 203 -6.91 -24.50 -8.78
C ARG A 203 -6.41 -23.11 -9.16
N ILE A 204 -7.04 -22.51 -10.16
CA ILE A 204 -6.75 -21.15 -10.60
C ILE A 204 -8.03 -20.34 -10.52
N SER A 205 -7.98 -19.23 -9.79
CA SER A 205 -9.15 -18.38 -9.54
C SER A 205 -8.83 -16.92 -9.83
N HIS A 206 -9.87 -16.16 -10.17
CA HIS A 206 -9.79 -14.69 -10.22
C HIS A 206 -10.00 -14.16 -8.81
N ARG A 207 -9.18 -13.19 -8.39
CA ARG A 207 -9.25 -12.66 -7.02
C ARG A 207 -9.65 -11.19 -7.02
N VAL A 208 -10.87 -10.94 -6.59
CA VAL A 208 -11.41 -9.60 -6.34
C VAL A 208 -10.92 -9.10 -4.98
N SER A 209 -9.84 -8.33 -4.95
CA SER A 209 -9.29 -7.82 -3.68
C SER A 209 -8.40 -6.60 -3.87
N GLY A 210 -8.29 -5.76 -2.84
CA GLY A 210 -7.46 -4.56 -2.86
C GLY A 210 -8.17 -3.46 -3.65
N LEU A 211 -8.94 -2.65 -2.92
CA LEU A 211 -9.88 -1.66 -3.45
C LEU A 211 -9.24 -0.74 -4.51
N GLY A 212 -8.06 -0.17 -4.27
CA GLY A 212 -7.38 0.69 -5.25
C GLY A 212 -7.09 0.03 -6.60
N SER A 213 -6.86 -1.29 -6.58
CA SER A 213 -6.52 -2.10 -7.75
C SER A 213 -7.69 -2.94 -8.30
N LEU A 214 -8.92 -2.74 -7.80
CA LEU A 214 -10.09 -3.39 -8.38
C LEU A 214 -10.23 -2.96 -9.84
N GLY A 215 -10.58 -3.91 -10.71
CA GLY A 215 -10.51 -3.75 -12.16
C GLY A 215 -9.23 -4.27 -12.78
N HIS A 216 -8.16 -4.46 -12.01
CA HIS A 216 -6.91 -5.02 -12.56
C HIS A 216 -6.96 -6.55 -12.56
N GLN A 217 -6.29 -7.16 -13.53
CA GLN A 217 -6.19 -8.61 -13.59
C GLN A 217 -5.40 -9.15 -12.39
N ARG A 218 -5.98 -10.14 -11.71
CA ARG A 218 -5.35 -10.83 -10.59
C ARG A 218 -5.73 -12.29 -10.55
N TYR A 219 -4.71 -13.15 -10.59
CA TYR A 219 -4.88 -14.59 -10.55
C TYR A 219 -4.29 -15.15 -9.28
N VAL A 220 -5.01 -16.07 -8.64
CA VAL A 220 -4.47 -16.88 -7.55
C VAL A 220 -4.39 -18.32 -8.01
N VAL A 221 -3.26 -18.95 -7.72
CA VAL A 221 -3.10 -20.38 -7.82
C VAL A 221 -2.99 -20.95 -6.42
N MET A 222 -3.84 -21.92 -6.11
CA MET A 222 -3.85 -22.63 -4.84
C MET A 222 -3.71 -24.12 -5.11
N GLY A 223 -2.85 -24.79 -4.34
CA GLY A 223 -2.68 -26.24 -4.44
C GLY A 223 -2.26 -26.83 -3.10
N HIS A 224 -1.98 -28.13 -3.10
CA HIS A 224 -1.49 -28.84 -1.92
C HIS A 224 -0.03 -29.27 -2.09
N TRP A 225 0.73 -29.19 -1.01
CA TRP A 225 2.12 -29.62 -0.93
C TRP A 225 2.43 -30.19 0.45
N HIS A 226 2.95 -31.43 0.50
CA HIS A 226 3.29 -32.14 1.73
C HIS A 226 2.21 -32.04 2.85
N GLY A 227 0.93 -32.19 2.48
CA GLY A 227 -0.19 -32.20 3.43
C GLY A 227 -0.75 -30.83 3.82
N GLY A 228 -0.32 -29.72 3.20
CA GLY A 228 -0.85 -28.39 3.47
C GLY A 228 -1.08 -27.54 2.22
N TYR A 229 -1.84 -26.45 2.36
CA TYR A 229 -2.08 -25.51 1.27
C TYR A 229 -0.85 -24.68 0.93
N VAL A 230 -0.70 -24.41 -0.36
CA VAL A 230 0.24 -23.41 -0.89
C VAL A 230 -0.49 -22.47 -1.84
N GLY A 231 -0.19 -21.18 -1.74
CA GLY A 231 -0.82 -20.14 -2.55
C GLY A 231 0.19 -19.23 -3.24
N ARG A 232 -0.11 -18.85 -4.47
CA ARG A 232 0.60 -17.83 -5.25
C ARG A 232 -0.39 -16.87 -5.88
N GLU A 233 -0.01 -15.62 -6.02
CA GLU A 233 -0.80 -14.60 -6.71
C GLU A 233 0.05 -13.93 -7.78
N ALA A 234 -0.53 -13.73 -8.96
CA ALA A 234 -0.08 -12.75 -9.94
C ALA A 234 -1.04 -11.57 -9.97
N LYS A 235 -0.52 -10.36 -9.94
CA LYS A 235 -1.28 -9.12 -10.08
C LYS A 235 -0.67 -8.29 -11.19
N ALA A 236 -1.50 -7.79 -12.10
CA ALA A 236 -1.04 -6.87 -13.14
C ALA A 236 -0.50 -5.59 -12.48
N ILE A 237 0.70 -5.19 -12.87
CA ILE A 237 1.33 -3.93 -12.49
C ILE A 237 0.91 -2.87 -13.49
N ILE A 238 0.49 -1.73 -12.97
CA ILE A 238 0.11 -0.58 -13.78
C ILE A 238 1.09 0.57 -13.53
N PRO A 239 1.22 1.50 -14.47
CA PRO A 239 1.88 2.77 -14.20
C PRO A 239 1.17 3.57 -13.11
N SER A 240 1.94 4.24 -12.26
CA SER A 240 1.39 5.09 -11.21
C SER A 240 0.45 6.17 -11.77
N ALA A 241 -0.62 6.46 -11.04
CA ALA A 241 -1.54 7.56 -11.32
C ALA A 241 -0.84 8.94 -11.34
N CYS A 242 0.35 9.07 -10.76
CA CYS A 242 1.19 10.28 -10.91
C CYS A 242 1.53 10.56 -12.38
N ALA A 243 1.73 9.53 -13.20
CA ALA A 243 2.00 9.69 -14.63
C ALA A 243 0.79 10.27 -15.37
N TRP A 244 -0.42 9.78 -15.07
CA TRP A 244 -1.67 10.34 -15.56
C TRP A 244 -1.83 11.81 -15.16
N ALA A 245 -1.64 12.12 -13.87
CA ALA A 245 -1.74 13.50 -13.36
C ALA A 245 -0.70 14.46 -13.96
N ASN A 246 0.40 13.93 -14.49
CA ASN A 246 1.43 14.68 -15.22
C ASN A 246 1.23 14.67 -16.75
N GLY A 247 0.06 14.24 -17.24
CA GLY A 247 -0.32 14.25 -18.66
C GLY A 247 0.45 13.25 -19.54
N LYS A 248 1.05 12.21 -18.95
CA LYS A 248 1.82 11.21 -19.72
C LYS A 248 0.88 10.21 -20.38
N LYS A 249 0.82 10.20 -21.71
CA LYS A 249 0.01 9.22 -22.48
C LYS A 249 0.60 7.81 -22.54
N THR A 250 1.93 7.70 -22.46
CA THR A 250 2.65 6.42 -22.50
C THR A 250 3.66 6.41 -21.38
N VAL A 251 3.68 5.33 -20.60
CA VAL A 251 4.61 5.14 -19.50
C VAL A 251 5.44 3.89 -19.75
N LYS A 252 6.77 4.05 -19.75
CA LYS A 252 7.72 2.97 -20.02
C LYS A 252 8.38 2.40 -18.76
N HIS A 253 8.30 3.13 -17.64
CA HIS A 253 9.01 2.78 -16.41
C HIS A 253 8.04 2.76 -15.23
N VAL A 254 8.11 1.69 -14.45
CA VAL A 254 7.40 1.50 -13.19
C VAL A 254 8.44 1.30 -12.10
N TYR A 255 8.28 1.99 -10.97
CA TYR A 255 9.32 2.08 -9.95
C TYR A 255 9.25 0.97 -8.89
N TYR A 256 8.32 0.02 -9.01
CA TYR A 256 8.07 -1.00 -7.98
C TYR A 256 9.32 -1.84 -7.65
N ALA A 257 10.02 -2.40 -8.65
CA ALA A 257 11.23 -3.17 -8.38
C ALA A 257 12.32 -2.29 -7.74
N GLU A 258 12.51 -1.09 -8.28
CA GLU A 258 13.53 -0.16 -7.84
C GLU A 258 13.35 0.28 -6.38
N ILE A 259 12.11 0.60 -5.97
CA ILE A 259 11.84 1.02 -4.59
C ILE A 259 12.01 -0.13 -3.59
N VAL A 260 11.65 -1.35 -3.97
CA VAL A 260 11.82 -2.53 -3.11
C VAL A 260 13.29 -2.90 -2.96
N GLU A 261 14.06 -2.88 -4.05
CA GLU A 261 15.47 -3.25 -4.07
C GLU A 261 16.33 -2.26 -3.26
N LYS A 262 16.04 -0.97 -3.34
CA LYS A 262 16.85 0.08 -2.70
C LYS A 262 16.46 0.34 -1.23
N ALA A 263 15.30 -0.11 -0.79
CA ALA A 263 14.81 0.14 0.57
C ALA A 263 15.64 -0.58 1.64
N VAL A 264 15.72 0.01 2.84
CA VAL A 264 16.31 -0.60 4.03
C VAL A 264 15.31 -1.59 4.64
N ARG A 265 15.21 -2.80 4.07
CA ARG A 265 14.21 -3.80 4.47
C ARG A 265 14.73 -5.23 4.36
N CYS A 266 14.05 -6.16 5.01
CA CYS A 266 14.24 -7.59 4.73
C CYS A 266 13.46 -7.96 3.45
N PRO A 267 14.09 -8.59 2.45
CA PRO A 267 13.39 -9.02 1.23
C PRO A 267 12.28 -10.04 1.51
N ASP A 268 11.17 -9.97 0.78
CA ASP A 268 10.23 -11.08 0.66
C ASP A 268 10.75 -12.00 -0.47
N PRO A 269 11.21 -13.23 -0.17
CA PRO A 269 11.80 -14.11 -1.18
C PRO A 269 10.84 -14.52 -2.30
N TYR A 270 9.53 -14.31 -2.11
CA TYR A 270 8.50 -14.67 -3.10
C TYR A 270 7.95 -13.47 -3.86
N LEU A 271 8.38 -12.24 -3.54
CA LEU A 271 7.97 -11.04 -4.27
C LEU A 271 8.86 -10.86 -5.50
N GLN A 272 8.30 -11.08 -6.69
CA GLN A 272 9.05 -11.04 -7.94
C GLN A 272 8.28 -10.26 -9.01
N LEU A 273 9.00 -9.48 -9.81
CA LEU A 273 8.44 -8.84 -11.00
C LEU A 273 8.80 -9.65 -12.23
N LYS A 274 7.80 -10.00 -13.05
CA LYS A 274 7.98 -10.67 -14.34
C LYS A 274 7.17 -9.94 -15.41
N GLY A 275 7.87 -9.18 -16.25
CA GLY A 275 7.23 -8.26 -17.19
C GLY A 275 6.32 -7.28 -16.44
N ASN A 276 5.05 -7.21 -16.82
CA ASN A 276 4.05 -6.34 -16.20
C ASN A 276 3.27 -7.04 -15.07
N TRP A 277 3.85 -8.05 -14.43
CA TRP A 277 3.18 -8.81 -13.38
C TRP A 277 4.00 -8.84 -12.10
N LEU A 278 3.30 -8.65 -10.99
CA LEU A 278 3.79 -8.89 -9.65
C LEU A 278 3.41 -10.30 -9.23
N LEU A 279 4.40 -11.16 -9.01
CA LEU A 279 4.24 -12.48 -8.42
C LEU A 279 4.52 -12.41 -6.92
N ARG A 280 3.66 -13.03 -6.11
CA ARG A 280 3.84 -13.10 -4.65
C ARG A 280 3.26 -14.35 -4.01
N ARG A 281 3.76 -14.70 -2.83
CA ARG A 281 3.19 -15.76 -1.98
C ARG A 281 1.87 -15.30 -1.35
N LYS A 282 0.89 -16.21 -1.32
CA LYS A 282 -0.30 -16.09 -0.48
C LYS A 282 -0.17 -17.06 0.69
N SER A 283 -0.15 -16.51 1.89
CA SER A 283 -0.08 -17.28 3.14
C SER A 283 -0.72 -16.48 4.27
N PRO A 284 -1.14 -17.14 5.37
CA PRO A 284 -1.60 -16.44 6.57
C PRO A 284 -0.59 -15.42 7.10
N SER A 285 0.72 -15.71 6.98
CA SER A 285 1.81 -14.81 7.36
C SER A 285 2.01 -13.61 6.42
N CYS A 286 1.35 -13.57 5.26
CA CYS A 286 1.39 -12.46 4.32
C CYS A 286 0.11 -11.63 4.44
N SER A 287 -0.05 -10.93 5.55
CA SER A 287 -1.29 -10.22 5.90
C SER A 287 -1.07 -8.73 6.11
N ARG A 288 -2.03 -7.91 5.66
CA ARG A 288 -2.11 -6.47 5.99
C ARG A 288 -2.57 -6.34 7.44
N VAL A 289 -2.11 -5.32 8.16
CA VAL A 289 -2.73 -4.93 9.44
C VAL A 289 -3.96 -4.09 9.10
N GLU A 290 -5.16 -4.58 9.47
CA GLU A 290 -6.41 -3.85 9.24
C GLU A 290 -6.67 -2.89 10.39
N LEU A 291 -7.43 -1.82 10.16
CA LEU A 291 -7.75 -0.86 11.23
C LEU A 291 -8.39 -1.52 12.47
N ALA A 292 -9.17 -2.59 12.27
CA ALA A 292 -9.78 -3.37 13.35
C ALA A 292 -8.73 -4.08 14.26
N ASP A 293 -7.52 -4.31 13.74
CA ASP A 293 -6.41 -4.93 14.46
C ASP A 293 -5.62 -3.92 15.31
N PHE A 294 -5.89 -2.62 15.18
CA PHE A 294 -5.13 -1.57 15.86
C PHE A 294 -5.41 -1.58 17.37
N PRO A 295 -4.41 -1.23 18.20
CA PRO A 295 -4.57 -1.17 19.64
C PRO A 295 -5.63 -0.14 20.04
N LYS A 296 -6.44 -0.46 21.06
CA LYS A 296 -7.55 0.40 21.53
C LYS A 296 -7.15 1.44 22.58
N LYS A 297 -5.96 1.32 23.19
CA LYS A 297 -5.39 2.26 24.18
C LYS A 297 -3.85 2.19 24.20
N ARG A 298 -3.21 3.36 24.27
CA ARG A 298 -1.77 3.66 24.56
C ARG A 298 -0.72 3.27 23.50
N ASP A 299 -0.96 2.25 22.69
CA ASP A 299 0.03 1.78 21.71
C ASP A 299 -0.13 2.43 20.31
N GLU A 300 -1.16 3.24 20.06
CA GLU A 300 -1.39 3.92 18.79
C GLU A 300 -0.20 4.82 18.41
N LYS A 301 0.31 5.61 19.38
CA LYS A 301 1.45 6.50 19.17
C LYS A 301 2.72 5.73 18.77
N LYS A 302 2.96 4.56 19.38
CA LYS A 302 4.11 3.70 19.04
C LYS A 302 3.98 3.09 17.66
N LEU A 303 2.77 2.66 17.28
CA LEU A 303 2.49 2.14 15.95
C LEU A 303 2.70 3.22 14.88
N LEU A 304 2.16 4.41 15.08
CA LEU A 304 2.31 5.54 14.16
C LEU A 304 3.77 6.00 14.05
N TYR A 305 4.53 5.98 15.15
CA TYR A 305 5.98 6.17 15.12
C TYR A 305 6.68 5.11 14.28
N ALA A 306 6.36 3.82 14.50
CA ALA A 306 6.95 2.72 13.73
C ALA A 306 6.61 2.83 12.23
N MET A 307 5.40 3.27 11.89
CA MET A 307 5.00 3.53 10.50
C MET A 307 5.81 4.65 9.87
N GLY A 308 6.00 5.77 10.57
CA GLY A 308 6.88 6.85 10.11
C GLY A 308 8.33 6.38 9.91
N PHE A 309 8.85 5.59 10.84
CA PHE A 309 10.20 5.01 10.74
C PHE A 309 10.33 4.07 9.55
N GLU A 310 9.33 3.21 9.31
CA GLU A 310 9.30 2.34 8.14
C GLU A 310 9.19 3.14 6.83
N THR A 311 8.44 4.25 6.79
CA THR A 311 8.47 5.16 5.63
C THR A 311 9.90 5.67 5.36
N ALA A 312 10.68 5.96 6.41
CA ALA A 312 12.08 6.36 6.25
C ALA A 312 12.94 5.21 5.71
N ASN A 313 12.74 3.97 6.17
CA ASN A 313 13.41 2.79 5.60
C ASN A 313 13.24 2.70 4.08
N ILE A 314 12.03 3.01 3.57
CA ILE A 314 11.78 3.03 2.13
C ILE A 314 12.49 4.21 1.48
N HIS A 315 12.29 5.43 1.99
CA HIS A 315 12.83 6.64 1.37
C HIS A 315 14.36 6.65 1.34
N LEU A 316 15.04 6.04 2.32
CA LEU A 316 16.50 5.88 2.35
C LEU A 316 17.08 5.17 1.12
N GLY A 317 16.25 4.47 0.33
CA GLY A 317 16.66 3.97 -1.00
C GLY A 317 16.87 5.06 -2.05
N SER A 318 16.55 6.32 -1.76
CA SER A 318 16.89 7.48 -2.58
C SER A 318 18.38 7.84 -2.46
N SER A 319 18.88 8.71 -3.34
CA SER A 319 20.29 9.09 -3.28
C SER A 319 20.66 9.82 -1.98
N LEU A 320 21.88 9.59 -1.47
CA LEU A 320 22.38 10.25 -0.25
C LEU A 320 22.25 11.79 -0.30
N PRO A 321 22.54 12.50 -1.41
CA PRO A 321 22.30 13.94 -1.50
C PRO A 321 20.83 14.34 -1.33
N GLN A 322 19.88 13.56 -1.86
CA GLN A 322 18.45 13.81 -1.65
C GLN A 322 18.07 13.62 -0.17
N ILE A 323 18.54 12.57 0.47
CA ILE A 323 18.27 12.32 1.90
C ILE A 323 18.84 13.43 2.78
N LYS A 324 20.05 13.91 2.50
CA LYS A 324 20.63 15.06 3.22
C LYS A 324 19.76 16.32 3.09
N LYS A 325 19.18 16.59 1.90
CA LYS A 325 18.24 17.70 1.71
C LYS A 325 16.96 17.53 2.52
N VAL A 326 16.41 16.32 2.57
CA VAL A 326 15.22 16.02 3.39
C VAL A 326 15.51 16.26 4.88
N ILE A 327 16.62 15.73 5.40
CA ILE A 327 17.00 15.91 6.81
C ILE A 327 17.22 17.39 7.14
N ALA A 328 17.89 18.15 6.25
CA ALA A 328 18.10 19.58 6.44
C ALA A 328 16.77 20.34 6.54
N VAL A 329 15.80 20.04 5.67
CA VAL A 329 14.45 20.64 5.74
C VAL A 329 13.75 20.26 7.05
N LEU A 330 13.82 18.99 7.46
CA LEU A 330 13.15 18.53 8.69
C LEU A 330 13.74 19.14 9.96
N ASN A 331 15.02 19.51 9.99
CA ASN A 331 15.63 20.17 11.14
C ASN A 331 15.05 21.57 11.41
N GLU A 332 14.51 22.22 10.38
CA GLU A 332 13.93 23.57 10.46
C GLU A 332 12.41 23.56 10.71
N LEU A 333 11.76 22.39 10.67
CA LEU A 333 10.32 22.25 10.78
C LEU A 333 9.91 21.67 12.15
N PRO A 334 8.81 22.16 12.76
CA PRO A 334 8.29 21.54 13.96
C PRO A 334 7.73 20.15 13.65
N MET A 335 7.74 19.22 14.62
CA MET A 335 7.34 17.81 14.38
C MET A 335 5.87 17.66 13.97
N ASP A 336 5.03 18.65 14.21
CA ASP A 336 3.61 18.69 13.84
C ASP A 336 3.34 19.50 12.57
N PHE A 337 4.36 19.92 11.80
CA PHE A 337 4.20 20.82 10.65
C PHE A 337 3.18 20.35 9.59
N LEU A 338 2.94 19.04 9.48
CA LEU A 338 1.96 18.47 8.56
C LEU A 338 0.51 18.61 9.03
N HIS A 339 0.27 18.90 10.32
CA HIS A 339 -1.07 18.97 10.89
C HIS A 339 -2.02 19.92 10.14
N PRO A 340 -1.69 21.20 9.89
CA PRO A 340 -2.58 22.10 9.15
C PRO A 340 -2.90 21.61 7.73
N TYR A 341 -1.92 21.02 7.04
CA TYR A 341 -2.11 20.47 5.70
C TYR A 341 -2.97 19.20 5.72
N ALA A 342 -2.77 18.33 6.73
CA ALA A 342 -3.57 17.12 6.91
C ALA A 342 -5.04 17.46 7.17
N ILE A 343 -5.34 18.50 7.97
CA ILE A 343 -6.71 18.98 8.16
C ILE A 343 -7.32 19.52 6.86
N LYS A 344 -6.54 20.30 6.10
CA LYS A 344 -6.99 20.82 4.80
C LYS A 344 -7.34 19.68 3.84
N MET A 345 -6.44 18.71 3.69
CA MET A 345 -6.66 17.55 2.81
C MET A 345 -7.77 16.63 3.30
N LEU A 346 -7.91 16.41 4.62
CA LEU A 346 -9.00 15.61 5.19
C LEU A 346 -10.37 16.18 4.78
N LYS A 347 -10.53 17.51 4.85
CA LYS A 347 -11.77 18.18 4.42
C LYS A 347 -12.05 17.95 2.94
N GLN A 348 -11.03 18.03 2.09
CA GLN A 348 -11.19 17.85 0.65
C GLN A 348 -11.51 16.39 0.30
N VAL A 349 -10.85 15.42 0.93
CA VAL A 349 -11.14 13.99 0.76
C VAL A 349 -12.58 13.68 1.18
N LYS A 350 -13.05 14.18 2.33
CA LYS A 350 -14.44 13.98 2.77
C LYS A 350 -15.46 14.70 1.88
N LYS A 351 -15.09 15.82 1.26
CA LYS A 351 -15.94 16.52 0.30
C LYS A 351 -16.14 15.68 -0.96
N ASP A 352 -15.07 15.14 -1.52
CA ASP A 352 -15.15 14.29 -2.71
C ASP A 352 -15.83 12.96 -2.43
N TRP A 353 -15.59 12.34 -1.27
CA TRP A 353 -16.34 11.15 -0.83
C TRP A 353 -17.85 11.42 -0.74
N LYS A 354 -18.26 12.56 -0.17
CA LYS A 354 -19.69 12.94 -0.14
C LYS A 354 -20.27 13.21 -1.52
N ALA A 355 -19.45 13.66 -2.47
CA ALA A 355 -19.88 13.84 -3.86
C ALA A 355 -20.11 12.47 -4.52
N SER A 356 -19.20 11.51 -4.32
CA SER A 356 -19.32 10.15 -4.87
C SER A 356 -20.46 9.31 -4.29
N MET A 357 -21.11 9.76 -3.20
CA MET A 357 -22.31 9.12 -2.63
C MET A 357 -23.62 9.63 -3.23
N LYS A 358 -23.60 10.73 -3.98
CA LYS A 358 -24.81 11.31 -4.60
C LYS A 358 -25.12 10.71 -5.98
N GLU A 359 -24.27 9.80 -6.42
CA GLU A 359 -24.41 8.95 -7.59
C GLU A 359 -24.88 7.56 -7.16
#